data_AF-A0A5N5WSQ6-F1
#
_entry.id   AF-A0A5N5WSQ6-F1
#
_cell.length_a   1.000
_cell.length_b   1.000
_cell.length_c   1.000
_cell.angle_alpha   90.00
_cell.angle_beta   90.00
_cell.angle_gamma   90.00
#
_symmetry.space_group_name_H-M   'P 1'
#
loop_
_entity.id
_entity.type
_entity.pdbx_description
1 polymer ?
#
loop_
_entity_poly.entity_id
_entity_poly.type
_entity_poly.pdbx_seq_one_letter_code
_entity_poly.pdbx_strand_id
1 'polypeptide(L)'
;MKCALEEPIAVANDEQRSVGFNSSDSICVDAATIRQLLSASAAEFVVRVSPVNVSYIETLANDILSQIPSHKGYITVQDLATLNIPLDRLSVLLSALALCCIYPKRIDNNASAYFSASSYLLNKCATEPSLDVCIASYLQHLYILKTGPDNQHTSALTMAIRTAHALKINDRESVDHDTLPAKLYLFIYFQDQCCAMSNNTPPLIRTTDYSASAFDHVLEEEPDFRPLFDILVANGQVLEALYGQPCNYTNIYHLEELLGCVSKSARKPMQPFLGLNGFNMNYEAPVQIHMFWARITLRIRRLTLTEDWISSMSICVRSSQMILLLYFQTYNPSIYRDQTTLEHKLSTGQPILSMEGRMPLAWRQVKRIVASAFILIYAYWHGEVTFEEVCRGTAMALVLHECQRVRWGKELDGAMTVLRDIAGICGMTILPHLSGLLPGVDLAVLEALVGRPF
;
A
#
# COMPACT_ATOMS: atom_id res chain seq x y z
N MET A 1 15.34 4.67 9.82
CA MET A 1 15.60 6.13 9.70
C MET A 1 14.26 6.80 9.86
N LYS A 2 14.09 7.69 10.84
CA LYS A 2 12.83 8.45 10.96
C LYS A 2 12.90 9.58 9.94
N CYS A 3 12.21 9.45 8.81
CA CYS A 3 11.75 10.63 8.11
C CYS A 3 10.87 11.38 9.13
N ALA A 4 11.31 12.57 9.57
CA ALA A 4 10.64 13.36 10.60
C ALA A 4 9.29 13.93 10.13
N LEU A 5 8.91 13.64 8.88
CA LEU A 5 7.58 13.90 8.36
C LEU A 5 6.58 13.03 9.15
N GLU A 6 6.01 13.63 10.19
CA GLU A 6 4.96 13.02 10.99
C GLU A 6 3.78 12.69 10.10
N GLU A 7 3.19 11.52 10.35
CA GLU A 7 1.93 11.20 9.70
C GLU A 7 0.86 12.10 10.27
N PRO A 8 0.06 12.79 9.44
CA PRO A 8 -1.04 13.59 9.93
C PRO A 8 -1.94 12.70 10.76
N ILE A 9 -2.33 13.18 11.94
CA ILE A 9 -3.50 12.61 12.60
C ILE A 9 -4.63 12.87 11.63
N ALA A 10 -5.17 11.83 11.02
CA ALA A 10 -6.32 11.97 10.15
C ALA A 10 -7.35 12.77 10.95
N VAL A 11 -7.67 13.99 10.49
CA VAL A 11 -8.92 14.61 10.90
C VAL A 11 -9.93 13.65 10.31
N ALA A 12 -10.49 12.80 11.15
CA ALA A 12 -11.70 12.09 10.82
C ALA A 12 -12.57 13.12 10.11
N ASN A 13 -12.84 12.93 8.82
CA ASN A 13 -13.95 13.66 8.21
C ASN A 13 -15.11 13.56 9.21
N ASP A 14 -15.95 14.56 9.37
CA ASP A 14 -17.03 14.48 10.36
C ASP A 14 -17.96 13.25 10.15
N GLU A 15 -17.81 12.53 9.03
CA GLU A 15 -18.38 11.20 8.72
C GLU A 15 -17.59 9.97 9.24
N GLN A 16 -16.33 10.14 9.63
CA GLN A 16 -15.40 9.16 10.21
C GLN A 16 -15.17 9.41 11.70
N ARG A 17 -16.13 10.04 12.42
CA ARG A 17 -16.11 10.04 13.88
C ARG A 17 -15.74 8.64 14.34
N SER A 18 -14.87 8.57 15.34
CA SER A 18 -14.71 7.42 16.20
C SER A 18 -16.09 7.09 16.76
N VAL A 19 -16.89 6.35 16.00
CA VAL A 19 -18.12 5.74 16.47
C VAL A 19 -17.62 4.60 17.33
N GLY A 20 -17.28 4.92 18.58
CA GLY A 20 -17.65 4.02 19.65
C GLY A 20 -19.10 3.64 19.36
N PHE A 21 -19.34 2.36 19.16
CA PHE A 21 -20.62 1.80 18.75
C PHE A 21 -21.67 2.19 19.81
N ASN A 22 -22.22 3.39 19.69
CA ASN A 22 -23.42 3.77 20.39
C ASN A 22 -24.49 2.93 19.72
N SER A 23 -25.07 2.02 20.51
CA SER A 23 -26.01 0.98 20.10
C SER A 23 -27.32 1.50 19.46
N SER A 24 -27.39 2.78 19.08
CA SER A 24 -28.59 3.46 18.56
C SER A 24 -28.66 3.57 17.04
N ASP A 25 -27.53 3.56 16.32
CA ASP A 25 -27.56 3.61 14.85
C ASP A 25 -27.42 2.19 14.30
N SER A 26 -28.56 1.58 13.94
CA SER A 26 -28.55 0.27 13.28
C SER A 26 -27.94 0.42 11.89
N ILE A 27 -26.68 0.04 11.74
CA ILE A 27 -26.05 -0.05 10.41
C ILE A 27 -26.88 -1.03 9.58
N CYS A 28 -27.45 -0.52 8.51
CA CYS A 28 -28.25 -1.30 7.57
C CYS A 28 -27.38 -1.67 6.37
N VAL A 29 -27.39 -2.94 6.01
CA VAL A 29 -26.80 -3.44 4.77
C VAL A 29 -27.90 -3.52 3.74
N ASP A 30 -27.76 -2.78 2.64
CA ASP A 30 -28.68 -2.83 1.51
C ASP A 30 -28.39 -4.08 0.67
N ALA A 31 -29.42 -4.89 0.43
CA ALA A 31 -29.32 -6.05 -0.46
C ALA A 31 -28.90 -5.64 -1.89
N ALA A 32 -29.23 -4.43 -2.34
CA ALA A 32 -28.74 -3.88 -3.60
C ALA A 32 -27.22 -3.66 -3.57
N THR A 33 -26.64 -3.18 -2.47
CA THR A 33 -25.19 -3.03 -2.31
C THR A 33 -24.49 -4.39 -2.32
N ILE A 34 -25.06 -5.41 -1.66
CA ILE A 34 -24.56 -6.79 -1.73
C ILE A 34 -24.62 -7.33 -3.18
N ARG A 35 -25.70 -7.05 -3.93
CA ARG A 35 -25.78 -7.42 -5.35
C ARG A 35 -24.80 -6.64 -6.23
N GLN A 36 -24.49 -5.39 -5.89
CA GLN A 36 -23.47 -4.62 -6.61
C GLN A 36 -22.05 -5.14 -6.32
N LEU A 37 -21.80 -5.76 -5.16
CA LEU A 37 -20.57 -6.51 -4.90
C LEU A 37 -20.39 -7.67 -5.88
N LEU A 38 -21.49 -8.32 -6.28
CA LEU A 38 -21.52 -9.38 -7.32
C LEU A 38 -21.30 -8.83 -8.74
N SER A 39 -21.15 -7.51 -8.92
CA SER A 39 -20.78 -6.98 -10.23
C SER A 39 -19.31 -7.31 -10.53
N ALA A 40 -19.02 -7.68 -11.78
CA ALA A 40 -17.66 -8.00 -12.23
C ALA A 40 -16.64 -6.92 -11.82
N SER A 41 -17.01 -5.64 -11.89
CA SER A 41 -16.10 -4.54 -11.54
C SER A 41 -15.75 -4.42 -10.05
N ALA A 42 -16.64 -4.82 -9.14
CA ALA A 42 -16.44 -4.72 -7.70
C ALA A 42 -15.64 -5.91 -7.17
N ALA A 43 -16.03 -7.13 -7.59
CA ALA A 43 -15.30 -8.33 -7.25
C ALA A 43 -13.88 -8.32 -7.83
N GLU A 44 -13.70 -7.83 -9.07
CA GLU A 44 -12.37 -7.60 -9.65
C GLU A 44 -11.50 -6.69 -8.77
N PHE A 45 -12.07 -5.69 -8.09
CA PHE A 45 -11.28 -4.83 -7.22
C PHE A 45 -10.74 -5.58 -5.99
N VAL A 46 -11.56 -6.40 -5.34
CA VAL A 46 -11.13 -7.16 -4.15
C VAL A 46 -10.03 -8.14 -4.50
N VAL A 47 -10.14 -8.81 -5.65
CA VAL A 47 -9.10 -9.75 -6.14
C VAL A 47 -7.85 -9.02 -6.62
N ARG A 48 -7.99 -7.76 -7.05
CA ARG A 48 -6.85 -6.86 -7.33
C ARG A 48 -6.18 -6.32 -6.07
N VAL A 49 -6.65 -6.59 -4.86
CA VAL A 49 -5.96 -6.10 -3.64
C VAL A 49 -5.73 -7.21 -2.61
N SER A 50 -6.31 -8.39 -2.84
CA SER A 50 -6.23 -9.54 -1.96
C SER A 50 -6.13 -10.85 -2.76
N PRO A 51 -5.58 -11.92 -2.18
CA PRO A 51 -5.55 -13.23 -2.82
C PRO A 51 -6.90 -13.97 -2.73
N VAL A 52 -7.96 -13.33 -2.21
CA VAL A 52 -9.29 -13.95 -2.08
C VAL A 52 -9.92 -14.13 -3.45
N ASN A 53 -10.44 -15.32 -3.74
CA ASN A 53 -11.10 -15.61 -5.01
C ASN A 53 -12.44 -14.88 -5.16
N VAL A 54 -12.74 -14.38 -6.38
CA VAL A 54 -14.05 -13.78 -6.73
C VAL A 54 -15.18 -14.75 -6.37
N SER A 55 -15.05 -16.00 -6.78
CA SER A 55 -16.06 -17.04 -6.57
C SER A 55 -16.37 -17.28 -5.09
N TYR A 56 -15.39 -17.11 -4.21
CA TYR A 56 -15.59 -17.22 -2.76
C TYR A 56 -16.49 -16.10 -2.23
N ILE A 57 -16.19 -14.85 -2.62
CA ILE A 57 -16.98 -13.67 -2.24
C ILE A 57 -18.39 -13.75 -2.84
N GLU A 58 -18.51 -14.20 -4.10
CA GLU A 58 -19.79 -14.35 -4.77
C GLU A 58 -20.67 -15.41 -4.10
N THR A 59 -20.10 -16.57 -3.78
CA THR A 59 -20.81 -17.65 -3.06
C THR A 59 -21.30 -17.14 -1.71
N LEU A 60 -20.43 -16.47 -0.95
CA LEU A 60 -20.77 -15.89 0.34
C LEU A 60 -21.89 -14.85 0.24
N ALA A 61 -21.83 -13.94 -0.73
CA ALA A 61 -22.86 -12.94 -0.96
C ALA A 61 -24.20 -13.58 -1.36
N ASN A 62 -24.19 -14.65 -2.19
CA ASN A 62 -25.38 -15.40 -2.56
C ASN A 62 -26.00 -16.14 -1.36
N ASP A 63 -25.18 -16.80 -0.53
CA ASP A 63 -25.61 -17.47 0.69
C ASP A 63 -26.37 -16.48 1.60
N ILE A 64 -25.82 -15.28 1.78
CA ILE A 64 -26.41 -14.23 2.61
C ILE A 64 -27.70 -13.68 1.98
N LEU A 65 -27.68 -13.33 0.69
CA LEU A 65 -28.86 -12.84 -0.03
C LEU A 65 -30.02 -13.84 -0.01
N SER A 66 -29.75 -15.14 -0.04
CA SER A 66 -30.77 -16.19 0.02
C SER A 66 -31.52 -16.24 1.35
N GLN A 67 -30.89 -15.74 2.43
CA GLN A 67 -31.48 -15.70 3.77
C GLN A 67 -32.14 -14.35 4.11
N ILE A 68 -31.95 -13.32 3.27
CA ILE A 68 -32.63 -12.03 3.45
C ILE A 68 -34.06 -12.15 2.89
N PRO A 69 -35.11 -11.85 3.67
CA PRO A 69 -36.48 -11.87 3.18
C PRO A 69 -36.65 -10.95 1.96
N SER A 70 -37.25 -11.45 0.87
CA SER A 70 -37.36 -10.75 -0.41
C SER A 70 -38.07 -9.39 -0.36
N HIS A 71 -38.86 -9.12 0.68
CA HIS A 71 -39.56 -7.85 0.92
C HIS A 71 -38.74 -6.83 1.72
N LYS A 72 -37.61 -7.24 2.34
CA LYS A 72 -36.70 -6.34 3.06
C LYS A 72 -35.56 -5.93 2.12
N GLY A 73 -35.55 -4.65 1.73
CA GLY A 73 -34.43 -4.06 0.98
C GLY A 73 -33.17 -3.85 1.82
N TYR A 74 -33.32 -3.77 3.14
CA TYR A 74 -32.23 -3.52 4.08
C TYR A 74 -32.31 -4.51 5.26
N ILE A 75 -31.15 -4.82 5.84
CA ILE A 75 -31.02 -5.67 7.02
C ILE A 75 -30.03 -5.03 8.01
N THR A 76 -30.38 -4.99 9.30
CA THR A 76 -29.46 -4.44 10.30
C THR A 76 -28.33 -5.41 10.60
N VAL A 77 -27.18 -4.94 11.10
CA VAL A 77 -26.07 -5.82 11.52
C VAL A 77 -26.50 -6.77 12.64
N GLN A 78 -27.38 -6.32 13.54
CA GLN A 78 -27.97 -7.16 14.58
C GLN A 78 -28.84 -8.26 13.97
N ASP A 79 -29.68 -7.92 13.00
CA ASP A 79 -30.50 -8.92 12.30
C ASP A 79 -29.62 -9.89 11.50
N LEU A 80 -28.57 -9.41 10.83
CA LEU A 80 -27.57 -10.25 10.15
C LEU A 80 -26.94 -11.26 11.12
N ALA A 81 -26.58 -10.82 12.32
CA ALA A 81 -26.01 -11.69 13.35
C ALA A 81 -26.99 -12.73 13.90
N THR A 82 -28.29 -12.60 13.64
CA THR A 82 -29.32 -13.59 13.97
C THR A 82 -29.59 -14.57 12.83
N LEU A 83 -29.02 -14.35 11.65
CA LEU A 83 -29.04 -15.34 10.57
C LEU A 83 -28.26 -16.60 10.96
N ASN A 84 -28.62 -17.73 10.37
CA ASN A 84 -27.90 -19.00 10.58
C ASN A 84 -26.62 -19.05 9.72
N ILE A 85 -25.84 -17.98 9.76
CA ILE A 85 -24.58 -17.81 9.01
C ILE A 85 -23.48 -17.53 10.03
N PRO A 86 -22.32 -18.22 9.94
CA PRO A 86 -21.18 -17.95 10.80
C PRO A 86 -20.78 -16.47 10.80
N LEU A 87 -20.52 -15.91 11.99
CA LEU A 87 -20.25 -14.49 12.16
C LEU A 87 -18.95 -14.05 11.46
N ASP A 88 -17.95 -14.93 11.39
CA ASP A 88 -16.71 -14.72 10.66
C ASP A 88 -16.93 -14.60 9.15
N ARG A 89 -17.79 -15.46 8.57
CA ARG A 89 -18.25 -15.34 7.17
C ARG A 89 -18.96 -14.00 6.93
N LEU A 90 -19.85 -13.58 7.83
CA LEU A 90 -20.48 -12.26 7.74
C LEU A 90 -19.46 -11.11 7.80
N SER A 91 -18.43 -11.23 8.66
CA SER A 91 -17.33 -10.26 8.74
C SER A 91 -16.54 -10.18 7.44
N VAL A 92 -16.27 -11.30 6.76
CA VAL A 92 -15.61 -11.29 5.44
C VAL A 92 -16.40 -10.45 4.44
N LEU A 93 -17.71 -10.69 4.33
CA LEU A 93 -18.57 -9.92 3.41
C LEU A 93 -18.51 -8.42 3.72
N LEU A 94 -18.68 -8.04 4.99
CA LEU A 94 -18.70 -6.64 5.41
C LEU A 94 -17.34 -5.95 5.18
N SER A 95 -16.23 -6.65 5.41
CA SER A 95 -14.89 -6.12 5.08
C SER A 95 -14.70 -5.94 3.57
N ALA A 96 -15.19 -6.89 2.76
CA ALA A 96 -15.14 -6.79 1.31
C ALA A 96 -16.00 -5.62 0.79
N LEU A 97 -17.20 -5.42 1.36
CA LEU A 97 -18.05 -4.26 1.06
C LEU A 97 -17.36 -2.94 1.40
N ALA A 98 -16.74 -2.85 2.59
CA ALA A 98 -16.00 -1.65 2.98
C ALA A 98 -14.89 -1.30 1.98
N LEU A 99 -14.15 -2.30 1.48
CA LEU A 99 -13.15 -2.13 0.43
C LEU A 99 -13.75 -1.69 -0.91
N CYS A 100 -14.87 -2.28 -1.33
CA CYS A 100 -15.54 -1.93 -2.57
C CYS A 100 -16.11 -0.50 -2.56
N CYS A 101 -16.56 -0.01 -1.40
CA CYS A 101 -17.06 1.36 -1.28
C CYS A 101 -15.96 2.42 -1.43
N ILE A 102 -14.69 2.08 -1.19
CA ILE A 102 -13.54 2.97 -1.43
C ILE A 102 -12.90 2.78 -2.81
N TYR A 103 -13.56 2.02 -3.70
CA TYR A 103 -13.21 1.89 -5.11
C TYR A 103 -13.34 3.24 -5.83
N PRO A 104 -12.50 3.57 -6.84
CA PRO A 104 -12.60 4.84 -7.58
C PRO A 104 -13.99 5.09 -8.20
N LYS A 105 -14.75 4.03 -8.50
CA LYS A 105 -16.19 4.11 -8.77
C LYS A 105 -16.94 3.72 -7.50
N ARG A 106 -17.22 4.69 -6.63
CA ARG A 106 -17.92 4.45 -5.36
C ARG A 106 -19.26 3.78 -5.63
N ILE A 107 -19.45 2.64 -4.98
CA ILE A 107 -20.68 1.84 -5.07
C ILE A 107 -21.70 2.32 -4.03
N ASP A 108 -21.21 2.73 -2.86
CA ASP A 108 -21.98 3.20 -1.72
C ASP A 108 -21.08 4.12 -0.86
N ASN A 109 -21.67 5.04 -0.09
CA ASN A 109 -20.98 5.93 0.83
C ASN A 109 -20.78 5.32 2.24
N ASN A 110 -21.39 4.17 2.53
CA ASN A 110 -21.40 3.54 3.86
C ASN A 110 -20.14 2.72 4.22
N ALA A 111 -18.98 3.02 3.60
CA ALA A 111 -17.76 2.22 3.77
C ALA A 111 -17.31 2.05 5.23
N SER A 112 -17.38 3.14 6.02
CA SER A 112 -17.02 3.16 7.45
C SER A 112 -17.98 2.33 8.30
N ALA A 113 -19.26 2.31 7.94
CA ALA A 113 -20.28 1.51 8.61
C ALA A 113 -20.03 0.02 8.38
N TYR A 114 -19.78 -0.40 7.13
CA TYR A 114 -19.44 -1.80 6.84
C TYR A 114 -18.17 -2.27 7.57
N PHE A 115 -17.13 -1.43 7.62
CA PHE A 115 -15.91 -1.71 8.38
C PHE A 115 -16.19 -1.87 9.89
N SER A 116 -16.96 -0.96 10.47
CA SER A 116 -17.30 -0.98 11.91
C SER A 116 -18.14 -2.19 12.26
N ALA A 117 -19.10 -2.54 11.40
CA ALA A 117 -19.93 -3.74 11.53
C ALA A 117 -19.09 -5.02 11.49
N SER A 118 -18.16 -5.12 10.53
CA SER A 118 -17.24 -6.26 10.44
C SER A 118 -16.40 -6.41 11.71
N SER A 119 -15.88 -5.30 12.24
CA SER A 119 -15.09 -5.28 13.48
C SER A 119 -15.91 -5.70 14.70
N TYR A 120 -17.17 -5.25 14.78
CA TYR A 120 -18.10 -5.64 15.83
C TYR A 120 -18.41 -7.14 15.81
N LEU A 121 -18.63 -7.71 14.62
CA LEU A 121 -18.87 -9.15 14.47
C LEU A 121 -17.63 -9.97 14.86
N LEU A 122 -16.42 -9.58 14.42
CA LEU A 122 -15.19 -10.27 14.81
C LEU A 122 -14.95 -10.23 16.33
N ASN A 123 -15.25 -9.12 17.00
CA ASN A 123 -15.16 -9.02 18.46
C ASN A 123 -16.17 -9.91 19.20
N LYS A 124 -17.26 -10.31 18.53
CA LYS A 124 -18.27 -11.24 19.05
C LYS A 124 -18.00 -12.71 18.70
N CYS A 125 -17.15 -12.98 17.71
CA CYS A 125 -16.71 -14.35 17.43
C CYS A 125 -15.96 -14.90 18.64
N ALA A 126 -16.43 -16.03 19.18
CA ALA A 126 -15.80 -16.71 20.29
C ALA A 126 -14.49 -17.37 19.86
N THR A 127 -13.38 -16.63 19.86
CA THR A 127 -11.95 -17.04 19.94
C THR A 127 -11.37 -18.16 19.06
N GLU A 128 -12.17 -18.96 18.35
CA GLU A 128 -11.64 -20.03 17.51
C GLU A 128 -11.05 -19.41 16.23
N PRO A 129 -9.78 -19.71 15.92
CA PRO A 129 -9.15 -19.22 14.70
C PRO A 129 -9.79 -19.92 13.49
N SER A 130 -10.24 -19.13 12.51
CA SER A 130 -10.74 -19.63 11.23
C SER A 130 -10.10 -18.89 10.07
N LEU A 131 -10.10 -19.50 8.87
CA LEU A 131 -9.59 -18.85 7.67
C LEU A 131 -10.37 -17.56 7.37
N ASP A 132 -11.67 -17.55 7.65
CA ASP A 132 -12.54 -16.38 7.49
C ASP A 132 -12.17 -15.24 8.44
N VAL A 133 -11.85 -15.52 9.71
CA VAL A 133 -11.31 -14.51 10.62
C VAL A 133 -10.01 -13.91 10.08
N CYS A 134 -9.14 -14.75 9.52
CA CYS A 134 -7.88 -14.30 8.91
C CYS A 134 -8.12 -13.40 7.68
N ILE A 135 -9.01 -13.82 6.77
CA ILE A 135 -9.40 -13.06 5.58
C ILE A 135 -10.04 -11.73 5.98
N ALA A 136 -11.05 -11.76 6.86
CA ALA A 136 -11.77 -10.56 7.29
C ALA A 136 -10.82 -9.52 7.93
N SER A 137 -9.90 -9.97 8.77
CA SER A 137 -8.88 -9.14 9.41
C SER A 137 -7.90 -8.54 8.39
N TYR A 138 -7.48 -9.32 7.39
CA TYR A 138 -6.62 -8.82 6.32
C TYR A 138 -7.34 -7.77 5.44
N LEU A 139 -8.60 -8.02 5.07
CA LEU A 139 -9.40 -7.05 4.31
C LEU A 139 -9.66 -5.75 5.10
N GLN A 140 -9.91 -5.85 6.41
CA GLN A 140 -9.98 -4.70 7.30
C GLN A 140 -8.69 -3.88 7.29
N HIS A 141 -7.52 -4.55 7.35
CA HIS A 141 -6.24 -3.87 7.25
C HIS A 141 -6.09 -3.11 5.92
N LEU A 142 -6.47 -3.71 4.79
CA LEU A 142 -6.44 -3.04 3.49
C LEU A 142 -7.35 -1.81 3.43
N TYR A 143 -8.53 -1.88 4.06
CA TYR A 143 -9.44 -0.74 4.15
C TYR A 143 -8.80 0.42 4.93
N ILE A 144 -8.28 0.13 6.12
CA ILE A 144 -7.59 1.10 6.98
C ILE A 144 -6.41 1.73 6.24
N LEU A 145 -5.63 0.93 5.50
CA LEU A 145 -4.48 1.41 4.74
C LEU A 145 -4.86 2.46 3.68
N LYS A 146 -6.13 2.54 3.29
CA LYS A 146 -6.65 3.53 2.32
C LYS A 146 -7.38 4.71 2.98
N THR A 147 -7.93 4.53 4.18
CA THR A 147 -8.87 5.49 4.79
C THR A 147 -8.43 6.09 6.12
N GLY A 148 -7.54 5.43 6.85
CA GLY A 148 -7.02 5.89 8.15
C GLY A 148 -5.54 6.23 8.09
N PRO A 149 -4.95 6.70 9.20
CA PRO A 149 -3.50 6.85 9.31
C PRO A 149 -2.83 5.48 9.42
N ASP A 150 -1.73 5.30 8.69
CA ASP A 150 -0.91 4.09 8.59
C ASP A 150 -0.42 3.60 9.96
N ASN A 151 -0.20 4.51 10.91
CA ASN A 151 0.40 4.24 12.22
C ASN A 151 -0.58 3.81 13.34
N GLN A 152 -1.89 4.06 13.23
CA GLN A 152 -2.82 3.87 14.38
C GLN A 152 -3.52 2.51 14.43
N HIS A 153 -3.55 1.73 13.35
CA HIS A 153 -4.40 0.53 13.31
C HIS A 153 -3.74 -0.69 12.66
N THR A 154 -2.60 -1.13 13.22
CA THR A 154 -2.01 -2.45 12.91
C THR A 154 -2.73 -3.61 13.60
N SER A 155 -3.77 -3.35 14.39
CA SER A 155 -4.52 -4.37 15.13
C SER A 155 -5.14 -5.42 14.21
N ALA A 156 -5.73 -5.01 13.09
CA ALA A 156 -6.33 -5.91 12.10
C ALA A 156 -5.26 -6.81 11.45
N LEU A 157 -4.11 -6.24 11.07
CA LEU A 157 -2.98 -7.03 10.53
C LEU A 157 -2.42 -8.00 11.59
N THR A 158 -2.27 -7.53 12.83
CA THR A 158 -1.82 -8.35 13.96
C THR A 158 -2.78 -9.52 14.21
N MET A 159 -4.08 -9.28 14.11
CA MET A 159 -5.10 -10.34 14.23
C MET A 159 -5.01 -11.35 13.09
N ALA A 160 -4.81 -10.88 11.85
CA ALA A 160 -4.60 -11.75 10.70
C ALA A 160 -3.36 -12.65 10.89
N ILE A 161 -2.23 -12.09 11.33
CA ILE A 161 -0.99 -12.83 11.62
C ILE A 161 -1.22 -13.88 12.71
N ARG A 162 -1.81 -13.48 13.84
CA ARG A 162 -2.09 -14.40 14.97
C ARG A 162 -3.00 -15.55 14.54
N THR A 163 -4.03 -15.24 13.76
CA THR A 163 -4.98 -16.24 13.26
C THR A 163 -4.28 -17.20 12.29
N ALA A 164 -3.46 -16.69 11.37
CA ALA A 164 -2.71 -17.52 10.43
C ALA A 164 -1.74 -18.50 11.13
N HIS A 165 -1.02 -18.02 12.16
CA HIS A 165 -0.14 -18.85 12.99
C HIS A 165 -0.93 -19.87 13.81
N ALA A 166 -2.08 -19.49 14.37
CA ALA A 166 -2.94 -20.42 15.11
C ALA A 166 -3.48 -21.55 14.22
N LEU A 167 -3.75 -21.25 12.94
CA LEU A 167 -4.13 -22.23 11.91
C LEU A 167 -2.94 -23.03 11.36
N LYS A 168 -1.70 -22.66 11.72
CA LYS A 168 -0.44 -23.24 11.21
C LYS A 168 -0.30 -23.16 9.68
N ILE A 169 -0.83 -22.09 9.07
CA ILE A 169 -0.71 -21.86 7.62
C ILE A 169 0.77 -21.71 7.21
N ASN A 170 1.58 -21.19 8.13
CA ASN A 170 3.02 -20.95 8.00
C ASN A 170 3.89 -22.21 8.01
N ASP A 171 3.38 -23.33 8.52
CA ASP A 171 4.16 -24.56 8.75
C ASP A 171 3.68 -25.76 7.93
N ARG A 172 2.44 -25.74 7.44
CA ARG A 172 1.84 -26.89 6.74
C ARG A 172 2.21 -26.87 5.25
N GLU A 173 2.83 -27.95 4.78
CA GLU A 173 2.60 -28.38 3.40
C GLU A 173 1.11 -28.71 3.28
N SER A 174 0.41 -27.98 2.41
CA SER A 174 -1.01 -28.21 2.22
C SER A 174 -1.22 -29.61 1.64
N VAL A 175 -1.83 -30.50 2.42
CA VAL A 175 -2.21 -31.84 1.95
C VAL A 175 -3.32 -31.75 0.89
N ASP A 176 -4.11 -30.68 0.95
CA ASP A 176 -5.12 -30.32 -0.05
C ASP A 176 -4.51 -29.39 -1.11
N HIS A 177 -4.93 -29.51 -2.37
CA HIS A 177 -4.51 -28.61 -3.45
C HIS A 177 -5.01 -27.15 -3.31
N ASP A 178 -5.56 -26.75 -2.15
CA ASP A 178 -5.99 -25.37 -1.93
C ASP A 178 -4.79 -24.46 -1.60
N THR A 179 -4.45 -23.58 -2.54
CA THR A 179 -3.35 -22.61 -2.40
C THR A 179 -3.76 -21.30 -1.73
N LEU A 180 -5.05 -21.07 -1.46
CA LEU A 180 -5.54 -19.80 -0.88
C LEU A 180 -4.91 -19.47 0.48
N PRO A 181 -4.81 -20.39 1.47
CA PRO A 181 -4.22 -20.07 2.76
C PRO A 181 -2.76 -19.62 2.65
N ALA A 182 -1.94 -20.34 1.90
CA ALA A 182 -0.53 -20.01 1.69
C ALA A 182 -0.36 -18.68 0.93
N LYS A 183 -1.18 -18.43 -0.11
CA LYS A 183 -1.24 -17.13 -0.79
C LYS A 183 -1.62 -16.00 0.19
N LEU A 184 -2.64 -16.19 1.02
CA LEU A 184 -3.02 -15.21 2.03
C LEU A 184 -1.86 -14.91 3.00
N TYR A 185 -1.16 -15.93 3.47
CA TYR A 185 -0.03 -15.75 4.37
C TYR A 185 1.13 -15.00 3.72
N LEU A 186 1.43 -15.24 2.43
CA LEU A 186 2.44 -14.48 1.68
C LEU A 186 2.13 -12.98 1.64
N PHE A 187 0.85 -12.63 1.48
CA PHE A 187 0.39 -11.24 1.44
C PHE A 187 0.40 -10.57 2.81
N ILE A 188 -0.01 -11.31 3.84
CA ILE A 188 0.11 -10.87 5.23
C ILE A 188 1.58 -10.58 5.56
N TYR A 189 2.49 -11.48 5.17
CA TYR A 189 3.94 -11.30 5.35
C TYR A 189 4.45 -10.04 4.63
N PHE A 190 4.03 -9.80 3.39
CA PHE A 190 4.37 -8.56 2.68
C PHE A 190 3.89 -7.31 3.42
N GLN A 191 2.64 -7.28 3.91
CA GLN A 191 2.13 -6.11 4.64
C GLN A 191 2.82 -5.93 6.00
N ASP A 192 3.17 -7.01 6.70
CA ASP A 192 3.94 -6.93 7.94
C ASP A 192 5.29 -6.25 7.72
N GLN A 193 6.02 -6.65 6.67
CA GLN A 193 7.27 -5.99 6.28
C GLN A 193 7.05 -4.51 5.90
N CYS A 194 5.96 -4.19 5.18
CA CYS A 194 5.59 -2.81 4.87
C CYS A 194 5.42 -1.98 6.15
N CYS A 195 4.68 -2.50 7.13
CA CYS A 195 4.40 -1.85 8.41
C CYS A 195 5.67 -1.69 9.26
N ALA A 196 6.48 -2.74 9.37
CA ALA A 196 7.76 -2.73 10.09
C ALA A 196 8.68 -1.60 9.61
N MET A 197 8.83 -1.46 8.29
CA MET A 197 9.64 -0.38 7.71
C MET A 197 9.04 1.01 7.92
N SER A 198 7.71 1.13 7.81
CA SER A 198 7.01 2.41 7.89
C SER A 198 7.00 2.98 9.31
N ASN A 199 6.80 2.10 10.30
CA ASN A 199 6.71 2.44 11.72
C ASN A 199 8.06 2.40 12.44
N ASN A 200 9.12 1.99 11.75
CA ASN A 200 10.43 1.70 12.35
C ASN A 200 10.33 0.69 13.52
N THR A 201 9.50 -0.33 13.36
CA THR A 201 9.32 -1.41 14.35
C THR A 201 9.82 -2.73 13.77
N PRO A 202 10.23 -3.70 14.61
CA PRO A 202 10.48 -5.06 14.16
C PRO A 202 9.25 -5.66 13.46
N PRO A 203 9.43 -6.52 12.43
CA PRO A 203 8.35 -7.30 11.86
C PRO A 203 7.78 -8.27 12.89
N LEU A 204 6.48 -8.57 12.78
CA LEU A 204 5.80 -9.55 13.63
C LEU A 204 6.02 -10.98 13.13
N ILE A 205 6.24 -11.16 11.82
CA ILE A 205 6.60 -12.44 11.20
C ILE A 205 8.12 -12.47 10.98
N ARG A 206 8.78 -13.40 11.67
CA ARG A 206 10.21 -13.68 11.50
C ARG A 206 10.46 -14.68 10.40
N THR A 207 11.67 -14.69 9.86
CA THR A 207 12.15 -15.66 8.87
C THR A 207 12.14 -17.08 9.41
N THR A 208 12.16 -17.25 10.74
CA THR A 208 12.03 -18.55 11.42
C THR A 208 10.59 -18.97 11.69
N ASP A 209 9.61 -18.08 11.49
CA ASP A 209 8.21 -18.35 11.80
C ASP A 209 7.46 -19.03 10.63
N TYR A 210 8.14 -19.38 9.53
CA TYR A 210 7.53 -20.12 8.42
C TYR A 210 8.51 -21.10 7.76
N SER A 211 7.96 -22.17 7.18
CA SER A 211 8.72 -23.05 6.27
C SER A 211 8.65 -22.51 4.84
N ALA A 212 9.78 -22.48 4.14
CA ALA A 212 9.78 -22.15 2.71
C ALA A 212 8.91 -23.13 1.90
N SER A 213 8.84 -24.40 2.33
CA SER A 213 8.02 -25.42 1.65
C SER A 213 6.51 -25.20 1.78
N ALA A 214 6.06 -24.36 2.73
CA ALA A 214 4.65 -23.98 2.85
C ALA A 214 4.12 -23.24 1.60
N PHE A 215 5.02 -22.73 0.75
CA PHE A 215 4.68 -22.02 -0.49
C PHE A 215 4.92 -22.85 -1.75
N ASP A 216 5.44 -24.08 -1.66
CA ASP A 216 5.87 -24.84 -2.84
C ASP A 216 4.71 -25.06 -3.82
N HIS A 217 3.53 -25.49 -3.35
CA HIS A 217 2.34 -25.64 -4.22
C HIS A 217 1.87 -24.33 -4.84
N VAL A 218 1.98 -23.19 -4.14
CA VAL A 218 1.66 -21.87 -4.71
C VAL A 218 2.59 -21.56 -5.88
N LEU A 219 3.88 -21.86 -5.70
CA LEU A 219 4.93 -21.60 -6.69
C LEU A 219 4.89 -22.60 -7.86
N GLU A 220 4.35 -23.79 -7.66
CA GLU A 220 4.09 -24.78 -8.71
C GLU A 220 2.87 -24.39 -9.56
N GLU A 221 1.76 -24.02 -8.93
CA GLU A 221 0.53 -23.60 -9.63
C GLU A 221 0.69 -22.25 -10.33
N GLU A 222 1.37 -21.30 -9.69
CA GLU A 222 1.58 -19.95 -10.20
C GLU A 222 3.06 -19.55 -10.15
N PRO A 223 3.90 -20.05 -11.06
CA PRO A 223 5.34 -19.80 -11.08
C PRO A 223 5.74 -18.30 -11.16
N ASP A 224 4.82 -17.46 -11.64
CA ASP A 224 4.99 -16.01 -11.68
C ASP A 224 5.09 -15.37 -10.27
N PHE A 225 4.69 -16.08 -9.20
CA PHE A 225 4.88 -15.64 -7.81
C PHE A 225 6.31 -15.84 -7.29
N ARG A 226 7.15 -16.60 -8.00
CA ARG A 226 8.50 -16.91 -7.51
C ARG A 226 9.36 -15.66 -7.25
N PRO A 227 9.41 -14.65 -8.15
CA PRO A 227 10.15 -13.43 -7.88
C PRO A 227 9.61 -12.66 -6.66
N LEU A 228 8.29 -12.65 -6.46
CA LEU A 228 7.67 -12.02 -5.29
C LEU A 228 8.15 -12.71 -4.00
N PHE A 229 8.06 -14.04 -3.95
CA PHE A 229 8.50 -14.84 -2.82
C PHE A 229 9.99 -14.62 -2.51
N ASP A 230 10.87 -14.76 -3.51
CA ASP A 230 12.32 -14.64 -3.32
C ASP A 230 12.70 -13.25 -2.75
N ILE A 231 12.06 -12.17 -3.22
CA ILE A 231 12.31 -10.82 -2.70
C ILE A 231 11.76 -10.65 -1.28
N LEU A 232 10.58 -11.20 -0.96
CA LEU A 232 10.02 -11.14 0.40
C LEU A 232 10.90 -11.86 1.42
N VAL A 233 11.44 -13.03 1.05
CA VAL A 233 12.40 -13.75 1.90
C VAL A 233 13.65 -12.89 2.15
N ALA A 234 14.24 -12.33 1.08
CA ALA A 234 15.43 -11.49 1.21
C ALA A 234 15.17 -10.23 2.05
N ASN A 235 14.04 -9.54 1.82
CA ASN A 235 13.66 -8.37 2.61
C ASN A 235 13.44 -8.72 4.09
N GLY A 236 12.90 -9.89 4.40
CA GLY A 236 12.74 -10.36 5.77
C GLY A 236 14.07 -10.45 6.51
N GLN A 237 15.08 -11.06 5.87
CA GLN A 237 16.43 -11.15 6.43
C GLN A 237 17.07 -9.78 6.64
N VAL A 238 16.85 -8.83 5.72
CA VAL A 238 17.30 -7.44 5.89
C VAL A 238 16.63 -6.78 7.10
N LEU A 239 15.32 -6.94 7.27
CA LEU A 239 14.60 -6.35 8.40
C LEU A 239 15.05 -6.94 9.73
N GLU A 240 15.21 -8.25 9.81
CA GLU A 240 15.72 -8.90 11.02
C GLU A 240 17.14 -8.43 11.36
N ALA A 241 18.02 -8.29 10.37
CA ALA A 241 19.34 -7.75 10.60
C ALA A 241 19.30 -6.30 11.09
N LEU A 242 18.42 -5.46 10.51
CA LEU A 242 18.27 -4.05 10.90
C LEU A 242 17.75 -3.87 12.34
N TYR A 243 16.91 -4.78 12.84
CA TYR A 243 16.29 -4.69 14.17
C TYR A 243 16.91 -5.62 15.23
N GLY A 244 17.65 -6.64 14.82
CA GLY A 244 18.18 -7.67 15.72
C GLY A 244 19.55 -7.32 16.33
N GLN A 245 20.53 -6.97 15.49
CA GLN A 245 21.91 -6.67 15.92
C GLN A 245 22.45 -5.44 15.18
N PRO A 246 23.45 -4.72 15.70
CA PRO A 246 24.08 -3.63 14.97
C PRO A 246 24.65 -4.16 13.63
N CYS A 247 24.12 -3.68 12.50
CA CYS A 247 24.65 -4.02 11.18
C CYS A 247 26.11 -3.58 11.05
N ASN A 248 27.04 -4.52 11.12
CA ASN A 248 28.44 -4.29 10.80
C ASN A 248 28.67 -4.31 9.27
N TYR A 249 29.88 -3.95 8.82
CA TYR A 249 30.21 -3.86 7.39
C TYR A 249 29.96 -5.17 6.63
N THR A 250 30.43 -6.29 7.19
CA THR A 250 30.31 -7.62 6.59
C THR A 250 28.84 -8.04 6.43
N ASN A 251 28.00 -7.75 7.43
CA ASN A 251 26.57 -8.06 7.38
C ASN A 251 25.86 -7.20 6.32
N ILE A 252 26.20 -5.92 6.17
CA ILE A 252 25.62 -5.07 5.12
C ILE A 252 25.96 -5.63 3.73
N TYR A 253 27.22 -5.99 3.49
CA TYR A 253 27.63 -6.54 2.20
C TYR A 253 26.90 -7.85 1.87
N HIS A 254 26.80 -8.76 2.85
CA HIS A 254 26.09 -10.03 2.67
C HIS A 254 24.60 -9.83 2.35
N LEU A 255 23.93 -8.93 3.05
CA LEU A 255 22.53 -8.60 2.79
C LEU A 255 22.32 -7.95 1.41
N GLU A 256 23.27 -7.13 0.96
CA GLU A 256 23.21 -6.56 -0.38
C GLU A 256 23.48 -7.59 -1.47
N GLU A 257 24.42 -8.50 -1.25
CA GLU A 257 24.68 -9.63 -2.13
C GLU A 257 23.41 -10.48 -2.29
N LEU A 258 22.72 -10.78 -1.19
CA LEU A 258 21.43 -11.47 -1.21
C LEU A 258 20.39 -10.73 -2.06
N LEU A 259 20.18 -9.43 -1.82
CA LEU A 259 19.25 -8.61 -2.64
C LEU A 259 19.68 -8.57 -4.12
N GLY A 260 20.99 -8.59 -4.39
CA GLY A 260 21.58 -8.64 -5.73
C GLY A 260 21.34 -9.99 -6.43
N CYS A 261 21.50 -11.09 -5.72
CA CYS A 261 21.25 -12.45 -6.20
C CYS A 261 19.78 -12.62 -6.60
N VAL A 262 18.85 -12.14 -5.77
CA VAL A 262 17.41 -12.17 -6.08
C VAL A 262 17.09 -11.29 -7.30
N SER A 263 17.71 -10.10 -7.39
CA SER A 263 17.55 -9.24 -8.58
C SER A 263 18.06 -9.94 -9.85
N LYS A 264 19.17 -10.68 -9.75
CA LYS A 264 19.77 -11.44 -10.86
C LYS A 264 18.93 -12.66 -11.26
N SER A 265 18.28 -13.30 -10.29
CA SER A 265 17.46 -14.50 -10.53
C SER A 265 16.08 -14.17 -11.12
N ALA A 266 15.62 -12.91 -11.04
CA ALA A 266 14.47 -12.42 -11.79
C ALA A 266 14.78 -12.50 -13.30
N ARG A 267 14.44 -13.63 -13.93
CA ARG A 267 14.87 -14.06 -15.28
C ARG A 267 14.37 -13.19 -16.45
N LYS A 268 13.81 -12.02 -16.20
CA LYS A 268 13.29 -11.09 -17.22
C LYS A 268 13.78 -9.68 -16.92
N PRO A 269 14.25 -8.93 -17.94
CA PRO A 269 14.41 -7.49 -17.81
C PRO A 269 13.08 -6.91 -17.32
N MET A 270 13.14 -6.15 -16.24
CA MET A 270 11.98 -5.49 -15.63
C MET A 270 11.19 -4.77 -16.73
N GLN A 271 9.96 -5.22 -16.96
CA GLN A 271 9.10 -4.57 -17.93
C GLN A 271 8.47 -3.34 -17.26
N PRO A 272 8.29 -2.23 -18.00
CA PRO A 272 7.44 -1.15 -17.51
C PRO A 272 6.07 -1.74 -17.16
N PHE A 273 5.42 -1.20 -16.13
CA PHE A 273 4.04 -1.55 -15.83
C PHE A 273 3.17 -1.24 -17.07
N LEU A 274 2.80 -2.25 -17.86
CA LEU A 274 2.08 -2.10 -19.15
C LEU A 274 0.56 -2.02 -18.98
N GLY A 275 0.08 -1.50 -17.85
CA GLY A 275 -1.34 -1.33 -17.61
C GLY A 275 -2.09 -2.63 -17.29
N LEU A 276 -3.42 -2.56 -17.39
CA LEU A 276 -4.37 -3.37 -16.64
C LEU A 276 -4.88 -4.62 -17.37
N ASN A 277 -4.28 -4.97 -18.50
CA ASN A 277 -4.72 -6.08 -19.35
C ASN A 277 -4.20 -7.41 -18.82
N GLY A 278 -4.64 -7.81 -17.63
CA GLY A 278 -4.30 -9.09 -17.01
C GLY A 278 -4.90 -9.25 -15.62
N PHE A 279 -5.29 -10.49 -15.30
CA PHE A 279 -5.70 -10.90 -13.95
C PHE A 279 -4.50 -11.00 -12.98
N ASN A 280 -3.27 -11.06 -13.52
CA ASN A 280 -2.05 -11.09 -12.71
C ASN A 280 -1.71 -9.70 -12.19
N MET A 281 -1.79 -9.59 -10.87
CA MET A 281 -1.34 -8.46 -10.11
C MET A 281 0.16 -8.25 -10.29
N ASN A 282 0.55 -7.09 -10.81
CA ASN A 282 1.96 -6.72 -10.90
C ASN A 282 2.49 -6.31 -9.51
N TYR A 283 2.72 -7.29 -8.64
CA TYR A 283 3.35 -7.11 -7.32
C TYR A 283 4.84 -6.76 -7.41
N GLU A 284 5.40 -6.85 -8.62
CA GLU A 284 6.80 -6.59 -8.90
C GLU A 284 7.19 -5.17 -8.46
N ALA A 285 6.43 -4.15 -8.86
CA ALA A 285 6.74 -2.76 -8.54
C ALA A 285 6.68 -2.47 -7.02
N PRO A 286 5.61 -2.81 -6.27
CA PRO A 286 5.61 -2.64 -4.81
C PRO A 286 6.80 -3.31 -4.12
N VAL A 287 7.16 -4.52 -4.54
CA VAL A 287 8.21 -5.32 -3.89
C VAL A 287 9.61 -4.83 -4.25
N GLN A 288 9.81 -4.35 -5.47
CA GLN A 288 11.04 -3.66 -5.88
C GLN A 288 11.22 -2.33 -5.17
N ILE A 289 10.16 -1.54 -5.02
CA ILE A 289 10.20 -0.33 -4.19
C ILE A 289 10.66 -0.68 -2.78
N HIS A 290 10.20 -1.80 -2.22
CA HIS A 290 10.66 -2.26 -0.90
C HIS A 290 12.13 -2.70 -0.91
N MET A 291 12.57 -3.43 -1.92
CA MET A 291 13.98 -3.82 -2.08
C MET A 291 14.91 -2.59 -2.16
N PHE A 292 14.58 -1.59 -2.99
CA PHE A 292 15.37 -0.35 -3.09
C PHE A 292 15.32 0.45 -1.79
N TRP A 293 14.19 0.47 -1.11
CA TRP A 293 14.08 1.11 0.20
C TRP A 293 14.93 0.40 1.27
N ALA A 294 15.03 -0.93 1.22
CA ALA A 294 15.90 -1.72 2.07
C ALA A 294 17.39 -1.37 1.83
N ARG A 295 17.81 -1.25 0.56
CA ARG A 295 19.17 -0.79 0.21
C ARG A 295 19.48 0.61 0.75
N ILE A 296 18.55 1.55 0.60
CA ILE A 296 18.69 2.89 1.21
C ILE A 296 18.84 2.76 2.73
N THR A 297 18.00 1.96 3.38
CA THR A 297 18.00 1.81 4.84
C THR A 297 19.32 1.23 5.36
N LEU A 298 19.94 0.29 4.62
CA LEU A 298 21.25 -0.28 4.94
C LEU A 298 22.39 0.73 4.78
N ARG A 299 22.37 1.56 3.73
CA ARG A 299 23.50 2.42 3.35
C ARG A 299 23.42 3.85 3.86
N ILE A 300 22.23 4.37 4.17
CA ILE A 300 22.04 5.79 4.46
C ILE A 300 22.83 6.28 5.69
N ARG A 301 22.98 5.43 6.73
CA ARG A 301 23.76 5.78 7.92
C ARG A 301 25.26 5.93 7.66
N ARG A 302 25.74 5.42 6.52
CA ARG A 302 27.15 5.51 6.12
C ARG A 302 27.46 6.72 5.26
N LEU A 303 26.44 7.48 4.83
CA LEU A 303 26.65 8.71 4.05
C LEU A 303 27.45 9.77 4.81
N THR A 304 27.39 9.76 6.14
CA THR A 304 28.11 10.71 7.00
C THR A 304 29.46 10.17 7.50
N LEU A 305 29.82 8.94 7.15
CA LEU A 305 31.10 8.34 7.54
C LEU A 305 32.16 8.66 6.48
N THR A 306 33.44 8.73 6.84
CA THR A 306 34.52 8.96 5.86
C THR A 306 34.83 7.70 5.05
N GLU A 307 34.56 6.52 5.59
CA GLU A 307 34.76 5.24 4.93
C GLU A 307 33.51 4.82 4.15
N ASP A 308 33.69 4.40 2.89
CA ASP A 308 32.64 3.89 1.99
C ASP A 308 31.48 4.84 1.66
N TRP A 309 31.58 6.15 1.95
CA TRP A 309 30.50 7.10 1.68
C TRP A 309 30.17 7.19 0.19
N ILE A 310 31.17 7.10 -0.70
CA ILE A 310 30.97 7.13 -2.16
C ILE A 310 30.13 5.93 -2.62
N SER A 311 30.52 4.71 -2.22
CA SER A 311 29.76 3.49 -2.54
C SER A 311 28.33 3.57 -1.98
N SER A 312 28.21 4.05 -0.74
CA SER A 312 26.92 4.18 -0.07
C SER A 312 26.04 5.25 -0.75
N MET A 313 26.63 6.36 -1.18
CA MET A 313 25.96 7.41 -1.94
C MET A 313 25.46 6.86 -3.28
N SER A 314 26.33 6.17 -4.02
CA SER A 314 25.98 5.58 -5.32
C SER A 314 24.76 4.64 -5.21
N ILE A 315 24.76 3.75 -4.20
CA ILE A 315 23.66 2.83 -3.97
C ILE A 315 22.38 3.57 -3.58
N CYS A 316 22.48 4.56 -2.67
CA CYS A 316 21.34 5.38 -2.25
C CYS A 316 20.75 6.18 -3.42
N VAL A 317 21.58 6.84 -4.23
CA VAL A 317 21.18 7.61 -5.42
C VAL A 317 20.43 6.72 -6.40
N ARG A 318 21.01 5.58 -6.78
CA ARG A 318 20.38 4.66 -7.74
C ARG A 318 19.07 4.10 -7.19
N SER A 319 19.04 3.72 -5.92
CA SER A 319 17.81 3.24 -5.28
C SER A 319 16.73 4.33 -5.24
N SER A 320 17.07 5.58 -4.96
CA SER A 320 16.14 6.73 -4.98
C SER A 320 15.59 7.00 -6.38
N GLN A 321 16.43 6.99 -7.41
CA GLN A 321 16.01 7.14 -8.81
C GLN A 321 15.01 6.03 -9.19
N MET A 322 15.30 4.78 -8.82
CA MET A 322 14.42 3.65 -9.11
C MET A 322 13.09 3.72 -8.35
N ILE A 323 13.10 4.11 -7.08
CA ILE A 323 11.86 4.29 -6.30
C ILE A 323 10.96 5.35 -6.94
N LEU A 324 11.50 6.51 -7.28
CA LEU A 324 10.73 7.59 -7.92
C LEU A 324 10.16 7.12 -9.26
N LEU A 325 10.98 6.45 -10.09
CA LEU A 325 10.56 5.94 -11.39
C LEU A 325 9.46 4.89 -11.28
N LEU A 326 9.60 3.92 -10.36
CA LEU A 326 8.60 2.87 -10.14
C LEU A 326 7.27 3.45 -9.67
N TYR A 327 7.30 4.42 -8.74
CA TYR A 327 6.08 5.13 -8.36
C TYR A 327 5.46 5.88 -9.54
N PHE A 328 6.27 6.55 -10.35
CA PHE A 328 5.78 7.34 -11.48
C PHE A 328 5.10 6.47 -12.53
N GLN A 329 5.73 5.34 -12.88
CA GLN A 329 5.15 4.34 -13.77
C GLN A 329 3.90 3.68 -13.18
N THR A 330 3.88 3.43 -11.87
CA THR A 330 2.74 2.80 -11.19
C THR A 330 1.54 3.75 -11.06
N TYR A 331 1.78 5.04 -10.81
CA TYR A 331 0.70 6.04 -10.73
C TYR A 331 0.20 6.49 -12.09
N ASN A 332 1.07 6.49 -13.10
CA ASN A 332 0.76 6.93 -14.46
C ASN A 332 -0.01 8.28 -14.45
N PRO A 333 0.65 9.36 -13.98
CA PRO A 333 -0.01 10.64 -13.77
C PRO A 333 -0.53 11.23 -15.08
N SER A 334 -1.74 11.78 -15.03
CA SER A 334 -2.44 12.40 -16.15
C SER A 334 -3.20 13.65 -15.69
N ILE A 335 -3.72 14.44 -16.64
CA ILE A 335 -4.52 15.63 -16.29
C ILE A 335 -5.90 15.20 -15.79
N TYR A 336 -6.30 15.75 -14.65
CA TYR A 336 -7.66 15.59 -14.14
C TYR A 336 -8.65 16.34 -15.06
N ARG A 337 -9.39 15.59 -15.90
CA ARG A 337 -10.40 16.14 -16.81
C ARG A 337 -11.71 16.43 -16.06
N ASP A 338 -11.77 17.56 -15.37
CA ASP A 338 -12.99 18.05 -14.74
C ASP A 338 -13.17 19.55 -15.01
N GLN A 339 -14.41 20.03 -14.91
CA GLN A 339 -14.80 21.41 -15.21
C GLN A 339 -14.41 22.41 -14.11
N THR A 340 -13.90 21.92 -12.98
CA THR A 340 -13.45 22.74 -11.86
C THR A 340 -12.19 23.53 -12.21
N THR A 341 -12.21 24.84 -11.96
CA THR A 341 -11.07 25.74 -12.27
C THR A 341 -9.86 25.40 -11.41
N LEU A 342 -8.66 25.63 -11.95
CA LEU A 342 -7.39 25.40 -11.25
C LEU A 342 -7.33 26.16 -9.90
N GLU A 343 -7.80 27.40 -9.87
CA GLU A 343 -7.87 28.23 -8.65
C GLU A 343 -8.74 27.61 -7.55
N HIS A 344 -9.90 27.05 -7.94
CA HIS A 344 -10.76 26.35 -6.99
C HIS A 344 -10.06 25.12 -6.42
N LYS A 345 -9.36 24.34 -7.27
CA LYS A 345 -8.64 23.14 -6.82
C LYS A 345 -7.53 23.49 -5.83
N LEU A 346 -6.75 24.53 -6.14
CA LEU A 346 -5.66 25.01 -5.28
C LEU A 346 -6.19 25.50 -3.91
N SER A 347 -7.24 26.32 -3.90
CA SER A 347 -7.81 26.86 -2.66
C SER A 347 -8.45 25.79 -1.76
N THR A 348 -9.07 24.77 -2.37
CA THR A 348 -9.71 23.66 -1.65
C THR A 348 -8.77 22.49 -1.35
N GLY A 349 -7.55 22.49 -1.87
CA GLY A 349 -6.60 21.38 -1.73
C GLY A 349 -6.99 20.14 -2.52
N GLN A 350 -7.81 20.29 -3.56
CA GLN A 350 -8.19 19.21 -4.46
C GLN A 350 -7.04 18.86 -5.42
N PRO A 351 -6.95 17.59 -5.86
CA PRO A 351 -5.94 17.15 -6.80
C PRO A 351 -6.10 17.80 -8.18
N ILE A 352 -4.99 18.27 -8.73
CA ILE A 352 -4.90 18.85 -10.07
C ILE A 352 -4.58 17.77 -11.12
N LEU A 353 -3.86 16.73 -10.70
CA LEU A 353 -3.55 15.55 -11.52
C LEU A 353 -4.47 14.39 -11.17
N SER A 354 -4.83 13.60 -12.18
CA SER A 354 -5.38 12.26 -12.01
C SER A 354 -4.27 11.22 -12.07
N MET A 355 -4.57 10.04 -11.53
CA MET A 355 -3.72 8.87 -11.64
C MET A 355 -4.59 7.67 -11.97
N GLU A 356 -4.03 6.74 -12.74
CA GLU A 356 -4.67 5.43 -12.97
C GLU A 356 -4.25 4.41 -11.89
N GLY A 357 -3.22 4.76 -11.11
CA GLY A 357 -2.49 3.85 -10.25
C GLY A 357 -3.28 3.16 -9.14
N ARG A 358 -2.97 1.88 -8.94
CA ARG A 358 -3.67 0.95 -8.03
C ARG A 358 -3.04 0.82 -6.64
N MET A 359 -1.82 1.31 -6.46
CA MET A 359 -1.10 1.15 -5.20
C MET A 359 -1.79 1.96 -4.08
N PRO A 360 -1.82 1.47 -2.82
CA PRO A 360 -2.26 2.28 -1.70
C PRO A 360 -1.50 3.61 -1.65
N LEU A 361 -2.22 4.70 -1.41
CA LEU A 361 -1.66 6.04 -1.26
C LEU A 361 -1.26 6.25 0.20
N ALA A 362 -0.56 5.31 0.80
CA ALA A 362 -0.23 5.37 2.22
C ALA A 362 0.84 6.44 2.50
N TRP A 363 0.91 6.92 3.75
CA TRP A 363 1.87 7.94 4.15
C TRP A 363 3.32 7.44 4.01
N ARG A 364 3.52 6.12 4.08
CA ARG A 364 4.82 5.51 3.75
C ARG A 364 5.30 5.84 2.33
N GLN A 365 4.42 5.94 1.34
CA GLN A 365 4.78 6.33 -0.03
C GLN A 365 5.27 7.78 -0.03
N VAL A 366 4.56 8.67 0.67
CA VAL A 366 4.95 10.08 0.86
C VAL A 366 6.36 10.17 1.46
N LYS A 367 6.62 9.47 2.56
CA LYS A 367 7.95 9.43 3.21
C LYS A 367 9.05 8.95 2.27
N ARG A 368 8.80 7.89 1.49
CA ARG A 368 9.78 7.33 0.54
C ARG A 368 10.07 8.28 -0.61
N ILE A 369 9.06 8.97 -1.14
CA ILE A 369 9.22 9.96 -2.22
C ILE A 369 10.05 11.15 -1.73
N VAL A 370 9.70 11.75 -0.57
CA VAL A 370 10.47 12.85 0.03
C VAL A 370 11.91 12.44 0.31
N ALA A 371 12.12 11.30 0.97
CA ALA A 371 13.45 10.81 1.29
C ALA A 371 14.30 10.56 0.02
N SER A 372 13.68 10.00 -1.03
CA SER A 372 14.37 9.75 -2.30
C SER A 372 14.82 11.06 -2.96
N ALA A 373 13.95 12.09 -2.97
CA ALA A 373 14.31 13.41 -3.47
C ALA A 373 15.45 14.04 -2.67
N PHE A 374 15.39 14.01 -1.33
CA PHE A 374 16.46 14.56 -0.49
C PHE A 374 17.79 13.82 -0.64
N ILE A 375 17.80 12.52 -0.86
CA ILE A 375 19.03 11.78 -1.18
C ILE A 375 19.65 12.31 -2.48
N LEU A 376 18.85 12.60 -3.51
CA LEU A 376 19.36 13.16 -4.77
C LEU A 376 19.89 14.59 -4.59
N ILE A 377 19.19 15.42 -3.81
CA ILE A 377 19.64 16.79 -3.49
C ILE A 377 20.94 16.76 -2.68
N TYR A 378 21.02 15.89 -1.69
CA TYR A 378 22.23 15.69 -0.90
C TYR A 378 23.40 15.25 -1.80
N ALA A 379 23.18 14.25 -2.65
CA ALA A 379 24.21 13.80 -3.60
C ALA A 379 24.64 14.89 -4.59
N TYR A 380 23.73 15.75 -5.04
CA TYR A 380 24.04 16.91 -5.88
C TYR A 380 24.98 17.90 -5.19
N TRP A 381 24.74 18.23 -3.92
CA TRP A 381 25.67 19.09 -3.15
C TRP A 381 27.05 18.47 -2.95
N HIS A 382 27.13 17.13 -2.97
CA HIS A 382 28.38 16.40 -2.90
C HIS A 382 29.02 16.12 -4.27
N GLY A 383 28.43 16.58 -5.38
CA GLY A 383 28.97 16.41 -6.74
C GLY A 383 28.80 15.00 -7.34
N GLU A 384 28.01 14.13 -6.71
CA GLU A 384 27.80 12.73 -7.12
C GLU A 384 26.60 12.56 -8.07
N VAL A 385 25.79 13.61 -8.23
CA VAL A 385 24.61 13.65 -9.11
C VAL A 385 24.66 14.92 -9.95
N THR A 386 24.30 14.81 -11.22
CA THR A 386 24.27 15.97 -12.13
C THR A 386 23.08 16.89 -11.84
N PHE A 387 23.18 18.14 -12.31
CA PHE A 387 22.07 19.10 -12.23
C PHE A 387 20.79 18.57 -12.89
N GLU A 388 20.92 17.88 -14.03
CA GLU A 388 19.79 17.32 -14.77
C GLU A 388 19.08 16.20 -13.98
N GLU A 389 19.86 15.29 -13.39
CA GLU A 389 19.32 14.18 -12.60
C GLU A 389 18.58 14.65 -11.36
N VAL A 390 19.12 15.63 -10.64
CA VAL A 390 18.47 16.16 -9.44
C VAL A 390 17.21 16.96 -9.79
N CYS A 391 17.24 17.76 -10.86
CA CYS A 391 16.04 18.49 -11.30
C CYS A 391 14.93 17.54 -11.76
N ARG A 392 15.28 16.48 -12.51
CA ARG A 392 14.33 15.43 -12.90
C ARG A 392 13.77 14.68 -11.70
N GLY A 393 14.60 14.32 -10.73
CA GLY A 393 14.19 13.64 -9.50
C GLY A 393 13.21 14.48 -8.68
N THR A 394 13.52 15.76 -8.48
CA THR A 394 12.66 16.71 -7.76
C THR A 394 11.35 16.96 -8.51
N ALA A 395 11.38 17.13 -9.83
CA ALA A 395 10.18 17.27 -10.66
C ALA A 395 9.25 16.04 -10.50
N MET A 396 9.82 14.83 -10.56
CA MET A 396 9.08 13.59 -10.38
C MET A 396 8.48 13.49 -8.98
N ALA A 397 9.22 13.85 -7.93
CA ALA A 397 8.71 13.86 -6.57
C ALA A 397 7.51 14.80 -6.40
N LEU A 398 7.55 16.00 -7.00
CA LEU A 398 6.43 16.95 -6.97
C LEU A 398 5.18 16.38 -7.66
N VAL A 399 5.34 15.79 -8.84
CA VAL A 399 4.22 15.13 -9.56
C VAL A 399 3.63 13.98 -8.74
N LEU A 400 4.50 13.16 -8.15
CA LEU A 400 4.09 12.03 -7.34
C LEU A 400 3.34 12.47 -6.08
N HIS A 401 3.80 13.52 -5.40
CA HIS A 401 3.07 14.09 -4.26
C HIS A 401 1.73 14.69 -4.68
N GLU A 402 1.64 15.34 -5.84
CA GLU A 402 0.34 15.81 -6.32
C GLU A 402 -0.63 14.65 -6.57
N CYS A 403 -0.17 13.48 -7.04
CA CYS A 403 -1.02 12.29 -7.14
C CYS A 403 -1.53 11.81 -5.77
N GLN A 404 -0.72 11.96 -4.71
CA GLN A 404 -1.11 11.61 -3.34
C GLN A 404 -2.16 12.55 -2.76
N ARG A 405 -2.34 13.76 -3.33
CA ARG A 405 -3.31 14.77 -2.88
C ARG A 405 -4.75 14.27 -2.91
N VAL A 406 -5.06 13.32 -3.79
CA VAL A 406 -6.35 12.60 -3.81
C VAL A 406 -6.76 12.07 -2.43
N ARG A 407 -5.80 11.62 -1.63
CA ARG A 407 -6.06 11.11 -0.28
C ARG A 407 -5.71 12.13 0.80
N TRP A 408 -4.53 12.73 0.70
CA TRP A 408 -3.94 13.50 1.79
C TRP A 408 -4.12 15.01 1.65
N GLY A 409 -4.93 15.48 0.70
CA GLY A 409 -5.38 16.87 0.62
C GLY A 409 -4.30 17.92 0.92
N LYS A 410 -4.57 18.77 1.90
CA LYS A 410 -3.69 19.88 2.31
C LYS A 410 -2.55 19.43 3.23
N GLU A 411 -2.64 18.24 3.80
CA GLU A 411 -1.63 17.67 4.68
C GLU A 411 -0.30 17.43 3.93
N LEU A 412 -0.33 17.34 2.60
CA LEU A 412 0.87 17.29 1.76
C LEU A 412 1.53 18.65 1.51
N ASP A 413 0.86 19.76 1.77
CA ASP A 413 1.36 21.09 1.41
C ASP A 413 2.69 21.39 2.11
N GLY A 414 2.86 20.92 3.36
CA GLY A 414 4.13 21.03 4.07
C GLY A 414 5.27 20.29 3.37
N ALA A 415 5.07 19.02 3.00
CA ALA A 415 6.09 18.23 2.30
C ALA A 415 6.45 18.81 0.93
N MET A 416 5.45 19.26 0.17
CA MET A 416 5.68 19.89 -1.14
C MET A 416 6.38 21.23 -1.01
N THR A 417 6.02 22.05 -0.02
CA THR A 417 6.67 23.35 0.24
C THR A 417 8.15 23.15 0.58
N VAL A 418 8.48 22.21 1.46
CA VAL A 418 9.89 21.93 1.79
C VAL A 418 10.69 21.51 0.55
N LEU A 419 10.12 20.66 -0.31
CA LEU A 419 10.77 20.28 -1.57
C LEU A 419 11.00 21.48 -2.50
N ARG A 420 10.00 22.36 -2.63
CA ARG A 420 10.09 23.58 -3.45
C ARG A 420 11.11 24.57 -2.90
N ASP A 421 11.12 24.80 -1.60
CA ASP A 421 12.04 25.72 -0.93
C ASP A 421 13.49 25.24 -1.11
N ILE A 422 13.75 23.95 -0.88
CA ILE A 422 15.09 23.38 -1.06
C ILE A 422 15.50 23.42 -2.54
N ALA A 423 14.59 23.11 -3.47
CA ALA A 423 14.86 23.23 -4.90
C ALA A 423 15.23 24.67 -5.29
N GLY A 424 14.53 25.67 -4.73
CA GLY A 424 14.81 27.09 -4.90
C GLY A 424 16.18 27.48 -4.34
N ILE A 425 16.51 27.06 -3.11
CA ILE A 425 17.83 27.28 -2.49
C ILE A 425 18.95 26.69 -3.35
N CYS A 426 18.71 25.54 -3.98
CA CYS A 426 19.67 24.88 -4.85
C CYS A 426 19.73 25.45 -6.28
N GLY A 427 18.91 26.46 -6.61
CA GLY A 427 18.84 27.05 -7.96
C GLY A 427 18.31 26.09 -9.03
N MET A 428 17.50 25.10 -8.65
CA MET A 428 17.02 24.08 -9.58
C MET A 428 15.98 24.65 -10.56
N THR A 429 16.11 24.30 -11.83
CA THR A 429 15.17 24.71 -12.88
C THR A 429 14.18 23.58 -13.17
N ILE A 430 13.12 23.50 -12.37
CA ILE A 430 12.20 22.34 -12.36
C ILE A 430 11.21 22.31 -13.54
N LEU A 431 10.75 23.48 -13.99
CA LEU A 431 9.66 23.61 -14.96
C LEU A 431 9.88 22.83 -16.28
N PRO A 432 11.06 22.88 -16.95
CA PRO A 432 11.30 22.12 -18.18
C PRO A 432 11.20 20.60 -17.99
N HIS A 433 11.62 20.10 -16.82
CA HIS A 433 11.52 18.68 -16.50
C HIS A 433 10.08 18.24 -16.25
N LEU A 434 9.25 19.11 -15.66
CA LEU A 434 7.81 18.85 -15.53
C LEU A 434 7.14 18.78 -16.90
N SER A 435 7.46 19.70 -17.82
CA SER A 435 6.94 19.66 -19.20
C SER A 435 7.32 18.37 -19.93
N GLY A 436 8.52 17.82 -19.67
CA GLY A 436 8.95 16.54 -20.22
C GLY A 436 8.25 15.33 -19.60
N LEU A 437 7.96 15.37 -18.29
CA LEU A 437 7.24 14.30 -17.58
C LEU A 437 5.74 14.28 -17.88
N LEU A 438 5.17 15.46 -18.13
CA LEU A 438 3.74 15.67 -18.32
C LEU A 438 3.51 16.42 -19.66
N PRO A 439 3.70 15.74 -20.80
CA PRO A 439 3.57 16.37 -22.11
C PRO A 439 2.12 16.78 -22.37
N GLY A 440 1.92 18.01 -22.86
CA GLY A 440 0.60 18.54 -23.21
C GLY A 440 -0.23 19.05 -22.03
N VAL A 441 0.36 19.16 -20.83
CA VAL A 441 -0.26 19.82 -19.68
C VAL A 441 -0.07 21.33 -19.76
N ASP A 442 -1.13 22.08 -19.43
CA ASP A 442 -1.12 23.55 -19.45
C ASP A 442 -0.03 24.14 -18.55
N LEU A 443 0.60 25.22 -19.01
CA LEU A 443 1.68 25.89 -18.30
C LEU A 443 1.26 26.31 -16.88
N ALA A 444 0.04 26.81 -16.71
CA ALA A 444 -0.48 27.23 -15.40
C ALA A 444 -0.51 26.07 -14.38
N VAL A 445 -0.83 24.85 -14.83
CA VAL A 445 -0.80 23.65 -13.98
C VAL A 445 0.64 23.30 -13.61
N LEU A 446 1.56 23.38 -14.57
CA LEU A 446 2.98 23.11 -14.31
C LEU A 446 3.58 24.15 -13.35
N GLU A 447 3.22 25.43 -13.48
CA GLU A 447 3.65 26.49 -12.57
C GLU A 447 3.07 26.32 -11.15
N ALA A 448 1.83 25.87 -11.04
CA ALA A 448 1.21 25.55 -9.75
C ALA A 448 1.94 24.39 -9.03
N LEU A 449 2.41 23.38 -9.78
CA LEU A 449 3.23 22.30 -9.22
C LEU A 449 4.58 22.81 -8.69
N VAL A 450 5.24 23.71 -9.42
CA VAL A 450 6.50 24.35 -8.98
C VAL A 450 6.27 25.26 -7.77
N GLY A 451 5.07 25.82 -7.62
CA GLY A 451 4.71 26.67 -6.48
C GLY A 451 5.22 28.09 -6.59
N ARG A 452 5.18 28.69 -7.80
CA ARG A 452 5.40 30.15 -7.91
C ARG A 452 4.37 30.90 -7.06
N PRO A 453 4.75 32.00 -6.39
CA PRO A 453 3.78 32.88 -5.77
C PRO A 453 2.91 33.47 -6.89
N PHE A 454 1.61 33.28 -6.80
CA PHE A 454 0.64 34.04 -7.59
C PHE A 454 0.64 35.50 -7.16
#